data_AF-A0A1W9U1R8-F1
#
_entry.id   AF-A0A1W9U1R8-F1
#
_cell.length_a   1.000
_cell.length_b   1.000
_cell.length_c   1.000
_cell.angle_alpha   90.00
_cell.angle_beta   90.00
_cell.angle_gamma   90.00
#
_symmetry.space_group_name_H-M   'P 1'
#
loop_
_entity.id
_entity.type
_entity.pdbx_description
1 polymer ?
#
loop_
_entity_poly.entity_id
_entity_poly.type
_entity_poly.pdbx_seq_one_letter_code
_entity_poly.pdbx_strand_id
1 'polypeptide(L)' 'MIVLDTHVWVLFVSNPELLSKRAKRALDAAMEEKGILISSISAWEVAVLVAKILKYAHIQTIW' A
#
# COMPACT_ATOMS: atom_id res chain seq x y z
N MET A 1 -6.28 -10.52 -13.66
CA MET A 1 -5.27 -10.63 -12.56
C MET A 1 -4.17 -9.58 -12.69
N ILE A 2 -3.86 -8.85 -11.61
CA ILE A 2 -2.84 -7.79 -11.53
C ILE A 2 -2.02 -7.92 -10.24
N VAL A 3 -0.75 -7.46 -10.26
CA VAL A 3 0.10 -7.33 -9.07
C VAL A 3 0.19 -5.84 -8.72
N LEU A 4 -0.08 -5.49 -7.47
CA LEU A 4 0.04 -4.11 -7.00
C LEU A 4 1.46 -3.84 -6.49
N ASP A 5 1.99 -2.68 -6.88
CA ASP A 5 3.20 -2.11 -6.28
C ASP A 5 2.90 -1.63 -4.85
N THR A 6 3.93 -1.54 -4.02
CA THR A 6 3.91 -1.07 -2.63
C THR A 6 3.20 0.28 -2.48
N HIS A 7 3.43 1.23 -3.37
CA HIS A 7 2.75 2.54 -3.27
C HIS A 7 1.27 2.48 -3.68
N VAL A 8 0.91 1.64 -4.66
CA VAL A 8 -0.46 1.54 -5.18
C VAL A 8 -1.39 0.88 -4.17
N TRP A 9 -0.97 -0.21 -3.51
CA TRP A 9 -1.83 -0.87 -2.53
C TRP A 9 -2.01 -0.02 -1.27
N VAL A 10 -0.96 0.68 -0.82
CA VAL A 10 -1.07 1.63 0.32
C VAL A 10 -2.05 2.74 -0.02
N LEU A 11 -1.92 3.38 -1.19
CA LEU A 11 -2.85 4.41 -1.64
C LEU A 11 -4.28 3.87 -1.82
N PHE A 12 -4.42 2.66 -2.34
CA PHE A 12 -5.73 2.03 -2.50
C PHE A 12 -6.47 1.85 -1.17
N VAL A 13 -5.75 1.47 -0.11
CA VAL A 13 -6.32 1.29 1.23
C VAL A 13 -6.54 2.62 1.96
N SER A 14 -5.65 3.61 1.78
CA SER A 14 -5.70 4.86 2.54
C SER A 14 -6.50 5.97 1.86
N ASN A 15 -6.28 6.17 0.56
CA ASN A 15 -6.73 7.33 -0.22
C ASN A 15 -7.05 6.94 -1.67
N PRO A 16 -8.02 6.04 -1.90
CA PRO A 16 -8.34 5.54 -3.23
C PRO A 16 -8.74 6.65 -4.20
N GLU A 17 -9.25 7.80 -3.72
CA GLU A 17 -9.55 8.99 -4.50
C GLU A 17 -8.36 9.50 -5.33
N LEU A 18 -7.12 9.32 -4.84
CA LEU A 18 -5.88 9.76 -5.49
C LEU A 18 -5.44 8.83 -6.63
N LEU A 19 -6.04 7.65 -6.76
CA LEU A 19 -5.75 6.74 -7.87
C LEU A 19 -6.29 7.30 -9.19
N SER A 20 -5.47 7.20 -10.24
CA SER A 20 -5.90 7.59 -11.59
C SER A 20 -7.14 6.80 -12.03
N LYS A 21 -7.98 7.40 -12.88
CA LYS A 21 -9.17 6.72 -13.44
C LYS A 21 -8.83 5.40 -14.13
N ARG A 22 -7.64 5.29 -14.74
CA ARG A 22 -7.16 4.06 -15.38
C ARG A 22 -6.84 2.99 -14.33
N ALA A 23 -6.13 3.35 -13.27
CA ALA A 23 -5.78 2.43 -12.19
C ALA A 23 -7.03 1.91 -11.48
N LYS A 24 -8.00 2.78 -11.19
CA LYS A 24 -9.29 2.38 -10.61
C LYS A 24 -10.01 1.33 -11.45
N ARG A 25 -10.18 1.57 -12.75
CA ARG A 25 -10.83 0.60 -13.64
C ARG A 25 -10.12 -0.77 -13.67
N ALA A 26 -8.79 -0.77 -13.65
CA ALA A 26 -8.03 -2.02 -13.60
C ALA A 26 -8.19 -2.74 -12.25
N LEU A 27 -8.24 -1.99 -11.16
CA LEU A 27 -8.53 -2.49 -9.81
C LEU A 27 -9.93 -3.07 -9.72
N ASP A 28 -10.95 -2.37 -10.19
CA ASP A 28 -12.35 -2.81 -10.16
C ASP A 28 -12.53 -4.12 -10.93
N ALA A 29 -11.98 -4.21 -12.15
CA ALA A 29 -12.00 -5.45 -12.94
C ALA A 29 -11.26 -6.60 -12.22
N ALA A 30 -10.10 -6.32 -11.61
CA ALA A 30 -9.36 -7.33 -10.88
C ALA A 30 -10.04 -7.75 -9.57
N MET A 31 -10.81 -6.86 -8.92
CA MET A 31 -11.60 -7.17 -7.73
C MET A 31 -12.73 -8.15 -8.05
N GLU A 32 -13.46 -7.94 -9.16
CA GLU A 32 -14.52 -8.85 -9.63
C GLU A 32 -13.98 -10.26 -9.88
N GLU A 33 -12.77 -10.36 -10.45
CA GLU A 33 -12.09 -11.63 -10.71
C GLU A 33 -11.38 -12.24 -9.49
N LYS A 34 -11.37 -11.57 -8.33
CA LYS A 34 -10.50 -11.89 -7.18
C LYS A 34 -9.03 -12.06 -7.57
N GLY A 35 -8.59 -11.30 -8.57
CA GLY A 35 -7.28 -11.39 -9.21
C GLY A 35 -6.28 -10.33 -8.75
N ILE A 36 -6.42 -9.79 -7.53
CA ILE A 36 -5.44 -8.86 -6.96
C ILE A 36 -4.39 -9.63 -6.18
N LEU A 37 -3.13 -9.38 -6.51
CA LEU A 37 -1.97 -9.96 -5.86
C LEU A 37 -1.10 -8.87 -5.23
N ILE A 38 -0.54 -9.18 -4.07
CA ILE A 38 0.46 -8.35 -3.40
C ILE A 38 1.68 -9.24 -3.13
N SER A 39 2.87 -8.76 -3.49
CA SER A 39 4.11 -9.45 -3.18
C SER A 39 4.40 -9.43 -1.68
N SER A 40 4.98 -10.51 -1.15
CA SER A 40 5.48 -10.55 0.23
C SER A 40 6.58 -9.51 0.49
N ILE A 41 7.32 -9.12 -0.55
CA ILE A 41 8.32 -8.03 -0.46
C ILE A 41 7.63 -6.69 -0.22
N SER A 42 6.53 -6.40 -0.92
CA SER A 42 5.77 -5.15 -0.74
C SER A 42 5.19 -5.03 0.68
N ALA A 43 4.77 -6.15 1.27
CA ALA A 43 4.35 -6.17 2.67
C ALA A 43 5.51 -5.88 3.64
N TRP A 44 6.69 -6.44 3.39
CA TRP A 44 7.89 -6.17 4.18
C TRP A 44 8.32 -4.71 4.11
N GLU A 45 8.27 -4.08 2.94
CA GLU A 45 8.63 -2.66 2.78
C GLU A 45 7.75 -1.74 3.65
N VAL A 46 6.44 -2.00 3.69
CA VAL A 46 5.52 -1.23 4.56
C VAL A 46 5.83 -1.49 6.04
N ALA A 47 6.11 -2.74 6.43
CA ALA A 47 6.48 -3.07 7.80
C ALA A 47 7.76 -2.33 8.24
N VAL A 48 8.78 -2.28 7.38
CA VAL A 48 10.03 -1.55 7.64
C VAL A 48 9.78 -0.05 7.76
N LEU A 49 8.95 0.53 6.89
CA LEU A 49 8.58 1.96 6.95
C LEU A 49 7.89 2.30 8.27
N VAL A 50 6.91 1.50 8.70
CA VAL A 50 6.21 1.70 9.99
C VAL A 50 7.17 1.56 11.16
N ALA A 51 8.02 0.52 11.19
CA ALA A 51 9.00 0.31 12.25
C ALA A 51 9.99 1.49 12.36
N LYS A 52 10.42 2.04 11.22
CA LYS A 52 11.29 3.21 11.16
C LYS A 52 10.62 4.43 11.78
N ILE A 53 9.36 4.71 11.42
CA ILE A 53 8.59 5.84 11.96
C ILE A 53 8.42 5.72 13.49
N LEU A 54 8.02 4.54 13.98
CA LEU A 54 7.81 4.32 15.41
C LEU A 54 9.10 4.52 16.21
N LYS A 55 10.25 4.09 15.67
CA LYS A 55 11.56 4.34 16.30
C LYS A 55 11.85 5.83 16.44
N TYR A 56 11.57 6.65 15.42
CA TYR A 56 11.79 8.09 15.51
C TYR A 56 10.79 8.80 16.44
N ALA A 57 9.52 8.38 16.43
CA ALA A 57 8.50 8.93 17.32
C ALA A 57 8.87 8.70 18.79
N HIS A 58 9.37 7.51 19.14
CA HIS A 58 9.81 7.19 20.49
C HIS A 58 11.07 7.99 20.91
N ILE A 59 11.94 8.34 19.97
CA ILE A 59 13.11 9.19 20.27
C ILE A 59 12.68 10.63 20.53
N GLN A 60 11.68 11.16 19.80
CA GLN A 60 11.20 12.54 19.96
C GLN A 60 10.46 12.78 21.27
N THR A 61 9.90 11.74 21.90
CA THR A 61 9.22 11.84 23.21
C THR A 61 10.17 11.78 24.42
N ILE A 62 11.47 11.55 24.22
CA ILE A 62 12.47 11.36 25.29
C ILE A 62 13.40 12.58 25.44
N TRP A 63 13.21 13.65 24.66
CA TRP A 63 13.95 14.91 24.77
C TRP A 63 13.04 16.09 25.07
#